data_AF-A0A1M3HBF0-F1
#
_entry.id   AF-A0A1M3HBF0-F1
#
_cell.length_a   1.000
_cell.length_b   1.000
_cell.length_c   1.000
_cell.angle_alpha   90.00
_cell.angle_beta   90.00
_cell.angle_gamma   90.00
#
_symmetry.space_group_name_H-M   'P 1'
#
loop_
_entity.id
_entity.type
_entity.pdbx_description
1 polymer ?
#
loop_
_entity_poly.entity_id
_entity_poly.type
_entity_poly.pdbx_seq_one_letter_code
_entity_poly.pdbx_strand_id
1 'polypeptide(L)'
;MSSSTKSTSKETVLVITVGFLALYLIFKHRIFLTVSFVIGLAGLLSSWLSEKIDIVWNKLSLLLGRISNTLLLTLIFFLVLTPMGLIRRLLGKGNLLRVREGQQTNFTDREHSFTKQDLENVW
;
A
#
# COMPACT_ATOMS: atom_id res chain seq x y z
N MET A 1 0.86 28.64 -18.75
CA MET A 1 0.84 27.47 -17.85
C MET A 1 2.28 27.01 -17.53
N SER A 2 3.15 27.86 -16.95
CA SER A 2 4.56 27.52 -16.68
C SER A 2 5.19 28.18 -15.43
N SER A 3 4.40 28.83 -14.57
CA SER A 3 4.92 29.58 -13.43
C SER A 3 5.04 28.79 -12.12
N SER A 4 4.43 27.60 -12.00
CA SER A 4 4.37 26.87 -10.72
C SER A 4 5.50 25.85 -10.47
N THR A 5 6.39 25.57 -11.43
CA THR A 5 7.46 24.57 -11.26
C THR A 5 8.71 25.10 -10.55
N LYS A 6 8.93 26.42 -10.56
CA LYS A 6 10.16 27.02 -10.01
C LYS A 6 10.19 27.13 -8.49
N SER A 7 9.05 27.31 -7.83
CA SER A 7 8.98 27.42 -6.36
C SER A 7 9.15 26.06 -5.68
N THR A 8 8.43 25.04 -6.15
CA THR A 8 8.51 23.67 -5.62
C THR A 8 9.90 23.06 -5.81
N SER A 9 10.55 23.29 -6.95
CA SER A 9 11.90 22.76 -7.21
C SER A 9 12.96 23.22 -6.20
N LYS A 10 12.84 24.44 -5.66
CA LYS A 10 13.79 24.97 -4.67
C LYS A 10 13.53 24.42 -3.27
N GLU A 11 12.25 24.27 -2.91
CA GLU A 11 11.83 23.71 -1.64
C GLU A 11 12.22 22.22 -1.51
N THR A 12 12.01 21.41 -2.56
CA THR A 12 12.42 20.00 -2.59
C THR A 12 13.93 19.85 -2.38
N VAL A 13 14.74 20.68 -3.06
CA VAL A 13 16.20 20.67 -2.91
C VAL A 13 16.63 21.09 -1.50
N LEU A 14 15.96 22.08 -0.91
CA LEU A 14 16.23 22.50 0.47
C LEU A 14 15.95 21.35 1.46
N VAL A 15 14.80 20.69 1.34
CA VAL A 15 14.41 19.57 2.22
C VAL A 15 15.38 18.41 2.07
N ILE A 16 15.79 18.05 0.85
CA ILE A 16 16.78 16.98 0.61
C ILE A 16 18.13 17.36 1.22
N THR A 17 18.57 18.61 1.04
CA THR A 17 19.84 19.11 1.59
C THR A 17 19.82 19.09 3.12
N VAL A 18 18.73 19.54 3.74
CA VAL A 18 18.55 19.53 5.20
C VAL A 18 18.45 18.10 5.74
N GLY A 19 17.75 17.20 5.03
CA GLY A 19 17.64 15.78 5.41
C GLY A 19 19.00 15.07 5.38
N PHE A 20 19.81 15.30 4.34
CA PHE A 20 21.17 14.77 4.28
C PHE A 20 22.08 15.36 5.36
N LEU A 21 21.94 16.67 5.66
CA LEU A 21 22.67 17.33 6.74
C LEU A 21 22.30 16.74 8.11
N ALA A 22 21.02 16.43 8.34
CA ALA A 22 20.55 15.79 9.57
C ALA A 22 21.07 14.35 9.71
N LEU A 23 21.06 13.57 8.63
CA LEU A 23 21.68 12.23 8.61
C LEU A 23 23.19 12.30 8.89
N TYR A 24 23.87 13.32 8.37
CA TYR A 24 25.30 13.53 8.60
C TYR A 24 25.62 13.76 10.10
N LEU A 25 24.77 14.51 10.82
CA LEU A 25 24.92 14.74 12.26
C LEU A 25 24.82 13.45 13.08
N ILE A 26 24.08 12.45 12.59
CA ILE A 26 23.88 11.16 13.26
C ILE A 26 25.04 10.18 12.97
N PHE A 27 25.55 10.15 11.74
CA PHE A 27 26.50 9.10 11.31
C PHE A 27 28.00 9.44 11.48
N LYS A 28 28.38 10.72 11.72
CA LYS A 28 29.78 11.16 12.01
C LYS A 28 30.89 10.65 11.05
N HIS A 29 30.58 10.19 9.84
CA HIS A 29 31.59 9.78 8.83
C HIS A 29 31.93 10.92 7.85
N ARG A 30 33.21 11.31 7.79
CA ARG A 30 33.73 12.46 6.97
C ARG A 30 33.37 12.42 5.49
N ILE A 31 33.21 11.24 4.89
CA ILE A 31 32.97 11.08 3.45
C ILE A 31 31.56 11.56 3.05
N PHE A 32 30.58 11.42 3.95
CA PHE A 32 29.21 11.88 3.69
C PHE A 32 29.09 13.40 3.64
N LEU A 33 29.97 14.12 4.36
CA LEU A 33 29.96 15.58 4.42
C LEU A 33 30.31 16.20 3.07
N THR A 34 31.36 15.70 2.43
CA THR A 34 31.81 16.20 1.11
C THR A 34 30.76 15.94 0.04
N VAL A 35 30.14 14.76 0.06
CA VAL A 35 29.09 14.39 -0.90
C VAL A 35 27.84 15.26 -0.69
N SER A 36 27.40 15.45 0.55
CA SER A 36 26.24 16.31 0.87
C SER A 36 26.49 17.78 0.54
N PHE A 37 27.72 18.28 0.77
CA PHE A 37 28.09 19.65 0.45
C PHE A 37 28.15 19.87 -1.05
N VAL A 38 28.78 18.96 -1.81
CA VAL A 38 28.85 19.05 -3.29
C VAL A 38 27.46 18.95 -3.92
N ILE A 39 26.61 18.05 -3.43
CA ILE A 39 25.24 17.90 -3.94
C ILE A 39 24.35 19.08 -3.57
N GLY A 40 24.43 19.59 -2.33
CA GLY A 40 23.69 20.78 -1.90
C GLY A 40 24.13 22.04 -2.65
N LEU A 41 25.44 22.21 -2.86
CA LEU A 41 26.00 23.33 -3.62
C LEU A 41 25.63 23.22 -5.10
N ALA A 42 25.71 22.03 -5.70
CA ALA A 42 25.30 21.80 -7.09
C ALA A 42 23.79 22.01 -7.29
N GLY A 43 22.95 21.65 -6.31
CA GLY A 43 21.51 21.89 -6.32
C GLY A 43 21.12 23.37 -6.14
N LEU A 44 21.93 24.16 -5.43
CA LEU A 44 21.73 25.60 -5.30
C LEU A 44 22.15 26.38 -6.56
N LEU A 45 23.25 25.98 -7.22
CA LEU A 45 23.76 26.69 -8.40
C LEU A 45 23.06 26.32 -9.71
N SER A 46 22.49 25.10 -9.82
CA SER A 46 21.92 24.62 -11.08
C SER A 46 20.42 24.33 -10.96
N SER A 47 19.59 25.26 -11.45
CA SER A 47 18.14 25.08 -11.58
C SER A 47 17.78 23.84 -12.42
N TRP A 48 18.68 23.39 -13.31
CA TRP A 48 18.49 22.20 -14.13
C TRP A 48 18.63 20.91 -13.33
N LEU A 49 19.54 20.88 -12.36
CA LEU A 49 19.75 19.71 -11.50
C LEU A 49 18.59 19.55 -10.50
N SER A 50 18.09 20.66 -9.97
CA SER A 50 16.92 20.68 -9.08
C SER A 50 15.68 20.09 -9.76
N GLU A 51 15.44 20.42 -11.03
CA GLU A 51 14.32 19.89 -11.79
C GLU A 51 14.45 18.38 -12.03
N LYS A 52 15.65 17.88 -12.33
CA LYS A 52 15.92 16.43 -12.45
C LYS A 52 15.66 15.70 -11.14
N ILE A 53 16.11 16.26 -10.01
CA ILE A 53 15.93 15.67 -8.69
C ILE A 53 14.44 15.64 -8.32
N ASP A 54 13.71 16.72 -8.57
CA ASP A 54 12.27 16.79 -8.29
C ASP A 54 11.48 15.76 -9.12
N ILE A 55 11.86 15.54 -10.39
CA ILE A 55 11.26 14.49 -11.22
C ILE A 55 11.52 13.09 -10.64
N VAL A 56 12.75 12.80 -10.21
CA VAL A 56 13.11 11.50 -9.61
C VAL A 56 12.37 11.32 -8.27
N TRP A 57 12.33 12.37 -7.44
CA TRP A 57 11.64 12.37 -6.17
C TRP A 57 10.13 12.16 -6.32
N ASN A 58 9.50 12.83 -7.28
CA ASN A 58 8.09 12.64 -7.58
C ASN A 58 7.80 11.24 -8.10
N LYS A 59 8.66 10.66 -8.95
CA LYS A 59 8.54 9.25 -9.37
C LYS A 59 8.63 8.29 -8.19
N LEU A 60 9.57 8.53 -7.27
CA LEU A 60 9.71 7.74 -6.04
C LEU A 60 8.46 7.87 -5.16
N SER A 61 7.96 9.08 -4.95
CA SER A 61 6.75 9.34 -4.17
C SER A 61 5.51 8.67 -4.78
N LEU A 62 5.40 8.66 -6.10
CA LEU A 62 4.30 7.99 -6.82
C LEU A 62 4.39 6.47 -6.69
N LEU A 63 5.60 5.91 -6.67
CA LEU A 63 5.83 4.50 -6.37
C LEU A 63 5.47 4.15 -4.91
N LEU A 64 5.88 4.98 -3.96
CA LEU A 64 5.49 4.83 -2.55
C LEU A 64 3.98 4.92 -2.36
N GLY A 65 3.31 5.82 -3.07
CA GLY A 65 1.85 5.95 -3.05
C GLY A 65 1.14 4.67 -3.52
N ARG A 66 1.66 4.00 -4.56
CA ARG A 66 1.12 2.70 -5.01
C ARG A 66 1.30 1.61 -3.96
N ILE A 67 2.48 1.55 -3.34
CA ILE A 67 2.79 0.60 -2.27
C ILE A 67 1.94 0.86 -1.01
N SER A 68 1.63 2.12 -0.71
CA SER A 68 0.78 2.50 0.42
C SER A 68 -0.61 1.86 0.36
N ASN A 69 -1.23 1.80 -0.82
CA ASN A 69 -2.55 1.16 -0.97
C ASN A 69 -2.50 -0.35 -0.65
N THR A 70 -1.49 -1.04 -1.18
CA THR A 70 -1.26 -2.46 -0.86
C THR A 70 -0.96 -2.64 0.63
N LEU A 71 -0.06 -1.81 1.19
CA LEU A 71 0.28 -1.85 2.61
C LEU A 71 -0.93 -1.63 3.51
N LEU A 72 -1.77 -0.65 3.20
CA LEU A 72 -2.98 -0.36 3.97
C LEU A 72 -3.95 -1.54 3.92
N LEU A 73 -4.19 -2.10 2.72
CA LEU A 73 -5.06 -3.27 2.56
C LEU A 73 -4.51 -4.49 3.31
N THR A 74 -3.20 -4.77 3.18
CA THR A 74 -2.54 -5.86 3.90
C THR A 74 -2.59 -5.65 5.40
N LEU A 75 -2.39 -4.41 5.87
CA LEU A 75 -2.44 -4.06 7.28
C LEU A 75 -3.84 -4.28 7.84
N ILE A 76 -4.88 -3.79 7.16
CA ILE A 76 -6.28 -4.02 7.55
C ILE A 76 -6.61 -5.52 7.54
N PHE A 77 -6.19 -6.24 6.50
CA PHE A 77 -6.37 -7.68 6.41
C PHE A 77 -5.74 -8.40 7.60
N PHE A 78 -4.53 -8.02 7.98
CA PHE A 78 -3.80 -8.66 9.07
C PHE A 78 -4.30 -8.25 10.46
N LEU A 79 -4.70 -6.99 10.66
CA LEU A 79 -5.21 -6.50 11.94
C LEU A 79 -6.68 -6.86 12.19
N VAL A 80 -7.49 -6.99 11.15
CA VAL A 80 -8.95 -7.16 11.28
C VAL A 80 -9.38 -8.53 10.78
N LEU A 81 -9.14 -8.83 9.51
CA LEU A 81 -9.69 -10.02 8.86
C LEU A 81 -9.06 -11.31 9.38
N THR A 82 -7.74 -11.30 9.57
CA THR A 82 -6.94 -12.43 10.04
C THR A 82 -7.31 -12.84 11.47
N PRO A 83 -7.34 -11.93 12.48
CA PRO A 83 -7.77 -12.31 13.81
C PRO A 83 -9.24 -12.67 13.85
N MET A 84 -10.12 -12.02 13.07
CA MET A 84 -11.53 -12.41 13.00
C MET A 84 -11.70 -13.85 12.49
N GLY A 85 -10.96 -14.23 11.44
CA GLY A 85 -10.95 -15.61 10.93
C GLY A 85 -10.39 -16.61 11.95
N LEU A 86 -9.32 -16.23 12.66
CA LEU A 86 -8.69 -17.07 13.68
C LEU A 86 -9.60 -17.27 14.90
N ILE A 87 -10.24 -16.20 15.37
CA ILE A 87 -11.28 -16.22 16.41
C ILE A 87 -12.40 -17.16 15.98
N ARG A 88 -12.93 -17.01 14.76
CA ARG A 88 -13.98 -17.90 14.24
C ARG A 88 -13.55 -19.37 14.17
N ARG A 89 -12.28 -19.65 13.85
CA ARG A 89 -11.70 -21.00 13.84
C ARG A 89 -11.58 -21.57 15.25
N LEU A 90 -11.13 -20.77 16.21
CA LEU A 90 -10.99 -21.15 17.62
C LEU A 90 -12.34 -21.36 18.31
N LEU A 91 -13.35 -20.55 17.99
CA LEU A 91 -14.71 -20.67 18.53
C LEU A 91 -15.53 -21.82 17.91
N GLY A 92 -14.93 -22.70 17.10
CA GLY A 92 -15.59 -23.90 16.56
C GLY A 92 -16.73 -23.65 15.57
N LYS A 93 -17.08 -22.39 15.28
CA LYS A 93 -18.08 -22.02 14.28
C LYS A 93 -17.55 -22.12 12.84
N GLY A 94 -16.34 -22.66 12.66
CA GLY A 94 -15.57 -22.73 11.42
C GLY A 94 -16.19 -23.52 10.27
N ASN A 95 -17.18 -24.38 10.52
CA ASN A 95 -17.87 -25.14 9.46
C ASN A 95 -18.86 -24.27 8.67
N LEU A 96 -18.36 -23.42 7.77
CA LEU A 96 -19.19 -22.93 6.64
C LEU A 96 -19.45 -24.08 5.67
N LEU A 97 -18.45 -24.94 5.51
CA LEU A 97 -18.55 -26.20 4.79
C LEU A 97 -18.97 -27.26 5.81
N ARG A 98 -20.27 -27.36 6.08
CA ARG A 98 -20.84 -28.57 6.68
C ARG A 98 -20.73 -29.71 5.66
N VAL A 99 -19.52 -30.15 5.33
CA VAL A 99 -19.33 -31.53 4.90
C VAL A 99 -19.58 -32.33 6.17
N ARG A 100 -20.81 -32.82 6.36
CA ARG A 100 -21.07 -33.81 7.41
C ARG A 100 -20.10 -34.95 7.17
N GLU A 101 -19.20 -35.19 8.12
CA GLU A 101 -18.31 -36.35 8.07
C GLU A 101 -19.18 -37.61 7.85
N GLY A 102 -18.94 -38.29 6.73
CA GLY A 102 -19.69 -39.49 6.34
C GLY A 102 -20.77 -39.30 5.26
N GLN A 103 -20.96 -38.11 4.67
CA GLN A 103 -21.89 -37.91 3.55
C GLN A 103 -21.13 -37.55 2.26
N GLN A 104 -21.35 -38.33 1.19
CA GLN A 104 -20.70 -38.12 -0.11
C GLN A 104 -21.20 -36.88 -0.86
N THR A 105 -22.30 -36.27 -0.40
CA THR A 105 -22.90 -35.10 -1.05
C THR A 105 -23.39 -34.07 -0.02
N ASN A 106 -23.38 -32.80 -0.40
CA ASN A 106 -23.99 -31.71 0.39
C ASN A 106 -25.48 -31.51 0.03
N PHE A 107 -26.06 -32.40 -0.78
CA PHE A 107 -27.46 -32.29 -1.18
C PHE A 107 -28.35 -32.81 -0.05
N THR A 108 -29.34 -32.02 0.31
CA THR A 108 -30.44 -32.44 1.19
C THR A 108 -31.53 -33.03 0.31
N ASP A 109 -31.90 -34.30 0.52
CA ASP A 109 -33.08 -34.86 -0.12
C ASP A 109 -34.30 -34.03 0.27
N ARG A 110 -34.96 -33.46 -0.73
CA ARG A 110 -36.23 -32.75 -0.56
C ARG A 110 -37.33 -33.63 -1.15
N GLU A 111 -38.19 -34.17 -0.28
CA GLU A 111 -39.46 -34.74 -0.71
C GLU A 111 -40.46 -33.61 -1.01
N HIS A 112 -40.19 -32.83 -2.06
CA HIS A 112 -41.11 -31.80 -2.52
C HIS A 112 -41.98 -32.36 -3.66
N SER A 113 -43.30 -32.39 -3.46
CA SER A 113 -44.24 -32.80 -4.49
C SER A 113 -44.53 -31.60 -5.39
N PHE A 114 -43.93 -31.60 -6.58
CA PHE A 114 -44.04 -30.51 -7.55
C PHE A 114 -45.51 -30.25 -7.91
N THR A 115 -45.99 -29.05 -7.58
CA THR A 115 -47.36 -28.63 -7.87
C THR A 115 -47.35 -27.66 -9.05
N LYS A 116 -48.44 -27.55 -9.81
CA LYS A 116 -48.51 -26.69 -11.02
C LYS A 116 -48.09 -25.23 -10.79
N GLN A 117 -48.31 -24.70 -9.57
CA GLN A 117 -47.87 -23.35 -9.21
C GLN A 117 -46.33 -23.18 -9.16
N ASP A 118 -45.57 -24.25 -8.90
CA ASP A 118 -44.10 -24.19 -8.88
C ASP A 118 -43.51 -24.03 -10.30
N LEU A 119 -44.29 -24.33 -11.34
CA LEU A 119 -43.88 -24.18 -12.75
C LEU A 119 -44.23 -22.80 -13.34
N GLU A 120 -44.99 -21.96 -12.63
CA GLU A 120 -45.35 -20.62 -13.13
C GLU A 120 -44.19 -19.61 -13.03
N ASN A 121 -43.20 -19.84 -12.16
CA ASN A 121 -41.99 -19.03 -12.07
C ASN A 121 -40.74 -19.91 -11.93
N VAL A 122 -40.18 -20.30 -13.08
CA VAL A 122 -38.99 -21.16 -13.21
C VAL A 122 -37.65 -20.42 -13.10
N TRP A 123 -37.63 -19.14 -12.74
CA TRP A 123 -36.44 -18.29 -12.73
C TRP A 123 -36.25 -17.56 -11.39
#